data_AF-A0AAD5L481-F1
#
_entry.id   AF-A0AAD5L481-F1
#
_cell.length_a   1.000
_cell.length_b   1.000
_cell.length_c   1.000
_cell.angle_alpha   90.00
_cell.angle_beta   90.00
_cell.angle_gamma   90.00
#
_symmetry.space_group_name_H-M   'P 1'
#
loop_
_entity.id
_entity.type
_entity.pdbx_description
1 polymer ?
#
loop_
_entity_poly.entity_id
_entity_poly.type
_entity_poly.pdbx_seq_one_letter_code
_entity_poly.pdbx_strand_id
1 'polypeptide(L)'
;MAQLLEAITARLDPAETELLNAPITGVEFAAALKKMKSTSAPGMDGLTAAFYKVAPDVFGECLELVFYHQLDRGEMLKRRS
;
A
#
# COMPACT_ATOMS: atom_id res chain seq x y z
N MET A 1 9.48 -23.01 20.03
CA MET A 1 8.14 -23.62 19.81
C MET A 1 7.01 -22.74 20.34
N ALA A 2 7.07 -22.24 21.58
CA ALA A 2 6.03 -21.34 22.13
C ALA A 2 5.76 -20.08 21.28
N GLN A 3 6.82 -19.36 20.87
CA GLN A 3 6.68 -18.14 20.03
C GLN A 3 6.09 -18.41 18.64
N LEU A 4 6.33 -19.58 18.05
CA LEU A 4 5.75 -19.95 16.75
C LEU A 4 4.25 -20.23 16.90
N LEU A 5 3.86 -20.94 17.97
CA LEU A 5 2.46 -21.19 18.30
C LEU A 5 1.72 -19.88 18.54
N GLU A 6 2.30 -18.98 19.33
CA GLU A 6 1.74 -17.64 19.59
C GLU A 6 1.52 -16.85 18.29
N ALA A 7 2.49 -16.84 17.37
CA ALA A 7 2.40 -16.13 16.10
C ALA A 7 1.30 -16.68 15.17
N ILE A 8 1.06 -17.99 15.14
CA ILE A 8 0.03 -18.60 14.27
C ILE A 8 -1.37 -18.59 14.90
N THR A 9 -1.45 -18.50 16.22
CA THR A 9 -2.73 -18.39 16.94
C THR A 9 -3.14 -16.95 17.21
N ALA A 10 -2.25 -15.98 17.03
CA ALA A 10 -2.56 -14.56 17.16
C ALA A 10 -3.79 -14.21 16.32
N ARG A 11 -4.70 -13.47 16.94
CA ARG A 11 -5.89 -12.91 16.31
C ARG A 11 -5.88 -11.43 16.57
N LEU A 12 -6.27 -10.68 15.54
CA LEU A 12 -6.53 -9.26 15.70
C LEU A 12 -7.73 -9.08 16.62
N ASP A 13 -7.65 -8.08 17.49
CA ASP A 13 -8.82 -7.63 18.19
C ASP A 13 -9.82 -6.94 17.23
N PRO A 14 -11.05 -6.65 17.66
CA PRO A 14 -12.04 -6.02 16.79
C PRO A 14 -11.61 -4.67 16.23
N ALA A 15 -10.86 -3.86 16.99
CA ALA A 15 -10.40 -2.54 16.56
C ALA A 15 -9.27 -2.65 15.54
N GLU A 16 -8.34 -3.58 15.73
CA GLU A 16 -7.30 -3.90 14.75
C GLU A 16 -7.91 -4.47 13.47
N THR A 17 -8.96 -5.27 13.59
CA THR A 17 -9.72 -5.80 12.45
C THR A 17 -10.43 -4.68 11.69
N GLU A 18 -11.08 -3.76 12.39
CA GLU A 18 -11.73 -2.60 11.80
C GLU A 18 -10.72 -1.71 11.07
N LEU A 19 -9.57 -1.43 11.71
CA LEU A 19 -8.48 -0.66 11.10
C LEU A 19 -7.93 -1.35 9.85
N LEU A 20 -7.73 -2.68 9.88
CA LEU A 20 -7.23 -3.42 8.73
C LEU A 20 -8.20 -3.41 7.55
N ASN A 21 -9.51 -3.39 7.82
CA ASN A 21 -10.55 -3.34 6.80
C ASN A 21 -10.94 -1.91 6.41
N ALA A 22 -10.36 -0.90 7.06
CA ALA A 22 -10.66 0.50 6.75
C ALA A 22 -10.16 0.85 5.34
N PRO A 23 -10.87 1.76 4.64
CA PRO A 23 -10.40 2.30 3.38
C PRO A 23 -9.02 2.97 3.51
N ILE A 24 -8.12 2.71 2.57
CA ILE A 24 -6.84 3.43 2.43
C ILE A 24 -7.12 4.73 1.69
N THR A 25 -6.72 5.84 2.30
CA THR A 25 -6.98 7.18 1.79
C THR A 25 -5.82 7.74 0.97
N GLY A 26 -6.08 8.75 0.12
CA GLY A 26 -5.06 9.49 -0.61
C GLY A 26 -4.02 10.14 0.32
N VAL A 27 -4.42 10.54 1.53
CA VAL A 27 -3.51 11.08 2.55
C VAL A 27 -2.51 10.02 3.02
N GLU A 28 -2.98 8.78 3.22
CA GLU A 28 -2.10 7.67 3.60
C GLU A 28 -1.16 7.27 2.45
N PHE A 29 -1.66 7.27 1.21
CA PHE A 29 -0.79 7.09 0.04
C PHE A 29 0.28 8.18 -0.04
N ALA A 30 -0.09 9.44 0.11
CA ALA A 30 0.86 10.55 0.11
C ALA A 30 1.90 10.43 1.24
N ALA A 31 1.47 10.02 2.44
CA ALA A 31 2.37 9.75 3.57
C ALA A 31 3.34 8.60 3.27
N ALA A 32 2.87 7.54 2.60
CA ALA A 32 3.71 6.42 2.16
C ALA A 32 4.73 6.87 1.09
N LEU A 33 4.30 7.64 0.09
CA LEU A 33 5.18 8.19 -0.96
C LEU A 33 6.30 9.03 -0.35
N LYS A 34 5.98 9.90 0.63
CA LYS A 34 6.97 10.72 1.36
C LYS A 34 8.04 9.86 2.05
N LYS A 35 7.65 8.69 2.58
CA LYS A 35 8.53 7.75 3.30
C LYS A 35 9.34 6.83 2.39
N MET A 36 9.07 6.76 1.07
CA MET A 36 9.84 5.91 0.15
C MET A 36 11.34 6.22 0.21
N LYS A 37 12.19 5.19 0.18
CA LYS A 37 13.65 5.38 0.17
C LYS A 37 14.08 5.92 -1.19
N SER A 38 14.78 7.05 -1.25
CA SER A 38 15.21 7.66 -2.51
C SER A 38 16.14 6.78 -3.35
N THR A 39 16.88 5.87 -2.70
CA THR A 39 17.83 4.97 -3.34
C THR A 39 17.22 3.61 -3.73
N SER A 40 15.90 3.43 -3.61
CA SER A 40 15.26 2.18 -4.04
C SER A 40 15.31 2.06 -5.56
N ALA A 41 15.53 0.84 -6.06
CA ALA A 41 15.41 0.56 -7.49
C ALA A 41 13.98 0.86 -7.98
N PRO A 42 13.81 1.31 -9.24
CA PRO A 42 12.49 1.50 -9.84
C PRO A 42 11.64 0.23 -9.86
N GLY A 43 10.31 0.41 -9.87
CA GLY A 43 9.35 -0.67 -10.04
C GLY A 43 9.22 -1.13 -11.49
N MET A 44 8.15 -1.89 -11.78
CA MET A 44 7.84 -2.33 -13.16
C MET A 44 7.48 -1.16 -14.10
N ASP A 45 7.12 -0.02 -13.53
CA ASP A 45 6.87 1.24 -14.23
C ASP A 45 8.15 1.96 -14.67
N GLY A 46 9.33 1.54 -14.18
CA GLY A 46 10.61 2.21 -14.42
C GLY A 46 10.76 3.56 -13.72
N LEU A 47 9.81 3.96 -12.85
CA LEU A 47 9.83 5.25 -12.18
C LEU A 47 10.54 5.16 -10.82
N THR A 48 11.40 6.15 -10.55
CA THR A 48 12.11 6.23 -9.26
C THR A 48 11.21 6.84 -8.19
N ALA A 49 11.57 6.64 -6.91
CA ALA A 49 10.90 7.31 -5.79
C ALA A 49 10.88 8.84 -5.93
N ALA A 50 11.88 9.43 -6.61
CA ALA A 50 11.94 10.87 -6.82
C ALA A 50 10.77 11.39 -7.65
N PHE A 51 10.31 10.62 -8.65
CA PHE A 51 9.16 10.99 -9.49
C PHE A 51 7.90 11.19 -8.64
N TYR A 52 7.57 10.21 -7.81
CA TYR A 52 6.39 10.25 -6.95
C TYR A 52 6.48 11.30 -5.83
N LYS A 53 7.69 11.63 -5.39
CA LYS A 53 7.93 12.65 -4.37
C LYS A 53 7.83 14.09 -4.87
N VAL A 54 7.74 14.34 -6.18
CA VAL A 54 7.57 15.69 -6.73
C VAL A 54 6.23 16.31 -6.28
N ALA A 55 5.16 15.50 -6.24
CA ALA A 55 3.83 15.96 -5.85
C ALA A 55 3.08 14.83 -5.12
N PRO A 56 3.51 14.47 -3.89
CA PRO A 56 3.02 13.28 -3.20
C PRO A 56 1.52 13.33 -2.90
N ASP A 57 0.95 14.51 -2.66
CA ASP A 57 -0.47 14.66 -2.37
C ASP A 57 -1.32 14.42 -3.63
N VAL A 58 -0.90 14.97 -4.78
CA VAL A 58 -1.52 14.71 -6.09
C VAL A 58 -1.46 13.24 -6.46
N PHE A 59 -0.27 12.63 -6.34
CA PHE A 59 -0.12 11.21 -6.61
C PHE A 59 -0.90 10.34 -5.61
N GLY A 60 -1.05 10.79 -4.36
CA GLY A 60 -1.87 10.10 -3.36
C GLY A 60 -3.33 9.98 -3.79
N GLU A 61 -3.93 11.07 -4.25
CA GLU A 61 -5.31 11.09 -4.79
C GLU A 61 -5.44 10.20 -6.04
N CYS A 62 -4.47 10.28 -6.96
CA CYS A 62 -4.47 9.41 -8.15
C CYS A 62 -4.39 7.92 -7.78
N LEU A 63 -3.52 7.57 -6.82
CA LEU A 63 -3.33 6.20 -6.39
C LEU A 63 -4.55 5.64 -5.67
N GLU A 64 -5.25 6.45 -4.86
CA GLU A 64 -6.52 6.07 -4.24
C GLU A 64 -7.55 5.67 -5.30
N LEU A 65 -7.75 6.52 -6.32
CA LEU A 65 -8.69 6.25 -7.41
C LEU A 65 -8.35 4.95 -8.15
N VAL A 66 -7.08 4.79 -8.55
CA VAL A 66 -6.63 3.60 -9.30
C VAL A 66 -6.72 2.35 -8.42
N PHE A 67 -6.32 2.44 -7.16
CA PHE A 67 -6.36 1.32 -6.22
C PHE A 67 -7.79 0.78 -6.08
N TYR A 68 -8.77 1.65 -5.83
CA TYR A 68 -10.16 1.23 -5.70
C TYR A 68 -10.78 0.74 -7.00
N HIS A 69 -10.47 1.39 -8.13
CA HIS A 69 -10.89 0.91 -9.43
C HIS A 69 -10.37 -0.51 -9.72
N GLN A 70 -9.12 -0.81 -9.35
CA GLN A 70 -8.53 -2.13 -9.54
C GLN A 70 -9.05 -3.16 -8.52
N LEU A 71 -9.30 -2.74 -7.28
CA LEU A 71 -9.84 -3.58 -6.21
C LEU A 71 -11.26 -4.06 -6.56
N ASP A 72 -12.13 -3.16 -7.03
CA ASP A 72 -13.50 -3.47 -7.45
C ASP A 72 -13.53 -4.51 -8.59
N ARG A 73 -12.54 -4.45 -9.49
CA ARG A 73 -12.40 -5.39 -10.61
C ARG A 73 -11.76 -6.73 -10.22
N GLY A 74 -11.28 -6.88 -8.99
CA GLY A 74 -10.55 -8.07 -8.54
C GLY A 74 -9.17 -8.26 -9.21
N GLU A 75 -8.60 -7.19 -9.79
CA GLU A 75 -7.35 -7.22 -10.54
C GLU A 75 -6.30 -6.31 -9.87
N MET A 76 -5.73 -6.72 -8.74
CA MET A 76 -4.78 -5.85 -8.03
C MET A 76 -3.46 -5.62 -8.78
N LEU A 77 -2.93 -6.58 -9.55
CA LEU A 77 -1.79 -6.42 -10.46
C LEU A 77 -1.77 -7.56 -11.51
N LYS A 78 -1.39 -7.27 -12.76
CA LYS A 78 -1.10 -8.33 -13.75
C LYS A 78 0.10 -9.15 -13.27
N ARG A 79 -0.10 -10.44 -12.99
CA ARG A 79 0.97 -11.40 -12.67
C ARG A 79 1.84 -11.58 -13.93
N ARG A 80 3.17 -11.60 -13.77
CA ARG A 80 4.12 -11.95 -14.84
C ARG A 80 3.70 -13.29 -15.47
N SER A 81 3.47 -13.29 -16.79
CA SER A 81 3.54 -14.51 -17.63
C SER A 81 4.99 -14.82 -17.95
#